data_AF-A0A660LSY7-F1
#
_entry.id   AF-A0A660LSY7-F1
#
_cell.length_a   1.000
_cell.length_b   1.000
_cell.length_c   1.000
_cell.angle_alpha   90.00
_cell.angle_beta   90.00
_cell.angle_gamma   90.00
#
_symmetry.space_group_name_H-M   'P 1'
#
loop_
_entity.id
_entity.type
_entity.pdbx_description
1 polymer ?
#
loop_
_entity_poly.entity_id
_entity_poly.type
_entity_poly.pdbx_seq_one_letter_code
_entity_poly.pdbx_strand_id
1 'polypeptide(L)' 'HEAYPKEVLDKIGIKQNLLRLAIGIENADDLIADLDQAFKKAKK' A
#
# COMPACT_ATOMS: atom_id res chain seq x y z
N HIS A 1 2.76 -7.15 -8.20
CA HIS A 1 3.71 -7.57 -9.26
C HIS A 1 3.76 -9.09 -9.23
N GLU A 2 2.81 -9.76 -9.89
CA GLU A 2 2.76 -11.24 -9.91
C GLU A 2 3.61 -11.86 -11.04
N ALA A 3 4.33 -11.03 -11.80
CA ALA A 3 5.10 -11.46 -12.97
C ALA A 3 6.50 -12.02 -12.65
N TYR A 4 7.00 -11.86 -11.42
CA TYR A 4 8.37 -12.27 -11.05
C TYR A 4 8.36 -13.36 -9.98
N PRO A 5 9.30 -14.33 -10.03
CA PRO A 5 9.49 -15.31 -8.96
C PRO A 5 9.70 -14.63 -7.60
N LYS A 6 9.17 -15.26 -6.54
CA LYS A 6 9.24 -14.73 -5.17
C LYS A 6 10.67 -14.39 -4.73
N GLU A 7 11.66 -15.20 -5.10
CA GLU A 7 13.07 -14.95 -4.80
C GLU A 7 13.61 -13.66 -5.43
N VAL A 8 13.15 -13.31 -6.63
CA VAL A 8 13.56 -12.06 -7.30
C VAL A 8 12.92 -10.87 -6.60
N LEU A 9 11.63 -10.97 -6.26
CA LEU A 9 10.89 -9.92 -5.54
C LEU A 9 11.49 -9.65 -4.16
N ASP A 10 11.87 -10.69 -3.42
CA ASP A 10 12.48 -10.57 -2.10
C ASP A 10 13.86 -9.89 -2.16
N LYS A 11 14.69 -10.26 -3.15
CA LYS A 11 16.01 -9.64 -3.38
C LYS A 11 15.93 -8.14 -3.65
N ILE A 12 14.85 -7.67 -4.29
CA ILE A 12 14.63 -6.24 -4.56
C ILE A 12 13.77 -5.55 -3.49
N GLY A 13 13.46 -6.24 -2.38
CA GLY A 13 12.72 -5.68 -1.24
C GLY A 13 11.21 -5.58 -1.44
N ILE A 14 10.64 -6.18 -2.50
CA ILE A 14 9.19 -6.21 -2.72
C ILE A 14 8.60 -7.38 -1.92
N LYS A 15 8.06 -7.04 -0.75
CA LYS A 15 7.34 -8.00 0.10
C LYS A 15 5.92 -8.23 -0.39
N GLN A 16 5.35 -9.38 -0.05
CA GLN A 16 3.98 -9.75 -0.43
C GLN A 16 2.91 -8.80 0.15
N ASN A 17 3.19 -8.18 1.30
CA ASN A 17 2.31 -7.21 1.96
C ASN A 17 2.66 -5.75 1.65
N LEU A 18 3.51 -5.49 0.65
CA LEU A 18 3.85 -4.14 0.25
C LEU A 18 2.67 -3.49 -0.48
N LEU A 19 2.14 -2.43 0.11
CA LEU A 19 1.15 -1.55 -0.52
C LEU A 19 1.87 -0.36 -1.15
N ARG A 20 1.55 -0.05 -2.41
CA ARG A 20 2.02 1.14 -3.11
C ARG A 20 0.84 2.07 -3.36
N LEU A 21 0.89 3.26 -2.78
CA LEU A 21 -0.11 4.30 -2.97
C LEU A 21 0.41 5.31 -3.99
N ALA A 22 -0.44 5.70 -4.95
CA ALA A 22 -0.17 6.82 -5.84
C ALA A 22 -0.99 8.01 -5.32
N ILE A 23 -0.30 9.06 -4.89
CA ILE A 23 -0.93 10.25 -4.28
C ILE A 23 -1.10 11.33 -5.34
N GLY A 24 -2.32 11.87 -5.47
CA GLY A 24 -2.63 12.97 -6.38
C GLY A 24 -2.42 14.35 -5.73
N ILE A 25 -3.11 15.35 -6.28
CA ILE A 25 -3.13 16.74 -5.77
C ILE A 25 -4.36 17.03 -4.90
N GLU A 26 -4.96 15.98 -4.35
CA GLU A 26 -6.13 16.07 -3.49
C GLU A 26 -5.82 16.76 -2.16
N ASN A 27 -6.86 17.10 -1.39
CA ASN A 27 -6.69 17.66 -0.06
C ASN A 27 -6.04 16.62 0.88
N ALA A 28 -4.99 17.04 1.58
CA ALA A 28 -4.26 16.19 2.50
C ALA A 28 -5.15 15.66 3.65
N ASP A 29 -6.07 16.47 4.17
CA ASP A 29 -6.94 16.06 5.29
C ASP A 29 -7.91 14.94 4.89
N ASP A 30 -8.45 15.00 3.66
CA ASP A 30 -9.33 13.96 3.13
C ASP A 30 -8.58 12.65 2.93
N LEU A 31 -7.37 12.70 2.36
CA LEU A 31 -6.50 11.54 2.21
C LEU A 31 -6.16 10.86 3.54
N ILE A 32 -5.88 11.68 4.57
CA ILE A 32 -5.59 11.18 5.92
C ILE A 32 -6.83 10.51 6.52
N ALA A 33 -8.00 11.15 6.41
CA ALA A 33 -9.26 10.61 6.93
C ALA A 33 -9.64 9.28 6.27
N ASP A 34 -9.47 9.18 4.94
CA ASP A 34 -9.76 7.95 4.19
C ASP A 34 -8.83 6.81 4.58
N LEU A 35 -7.52 7.07 4.71
CA LEU A 35 -6.55 6.08 5.14
C LEU A 35 -6.82 5.62 6.58
N ASP A 36 -7.13 6.53 7.50
CA ASP A 36 -7.50 6.20 8.88
C ASP A 36 -8.75 5.31 8.93
N GLN A 37 -9.79 5.65 8.16
CA GLN A 37 -10.99 4.83 8.04
C GLN A 37 -10.68 3.43 7.49
N ALA A 38 -9.86 3.34 6.44
CA ALA A 38 -9.44 2.08 5.85
C ALA A 38 -8.67 1.19 6.83
N PHE A 39 -7.71 1.75 7.58
CA PHE A 39 -6.96 1.01 8.60
C PHE A 39 -7.85 0.55 9.76
N LYS A 40 -8.83 1.35 10.18
CA LYS A 40 -9.82 0.94 11.20
C LYS A 40 -10.66 -0.24 10.72
N LYS A 41 -11.08 -0.26 9.46
CA LYS A 41 -11.81 -1.41 8.86
C LYS A 41 -10.94 -2.66 8.72
N ALA A 42 -9.65 -2.49 8.45
CA ALA A 42 -8.69 -3.58 8.28
C ALA A 42 -8.25 -4.22 9.62
N LYS A 43 -8.31 -3.47 10.73
CA LYS A 43 -8.18 -4.01 12.09
C LYS A 43 -9.42 -4.83 12.45
N LYS A 44 -9.48 -6.07 11.97
CA LYS A 44 -10.48 -7.07 12.37
C LYS A 44 -9.82 -8.15 13.22
#